data_AF-A0A125W6E2-F1
#
_entry.id   AF-A0A125W6E2-F1
#
_cell.length_a   1.000
_cell.length_b   1.000
_cell.length_c   1.000
_cell.angle_alpha   90.00
_cell.angle_beta   90.00
_cell.angle_gamma   90.00
#
_symmetry.space_group_name_H-M   'P 1'
#
loop_
_entity.id
_entity.type
_entity.pdbx_description
1 polymer ?
#
loop_
_entity_poly.entity_id
_entity_poly.type
_entity_poly.pdbx_seq_one_letter_code
_entity_poly.pdbx_strand_id
1 'polypeptide(L)'
;MNEQISLFDSDNDKRYQFYGHYCNDDWSTKTAMVNGVSDIVMSFSIELSKDELKKICRDAIKIVRFKYGYSIKFFKNNVKKELFIRFDNYTTSKKNDVFEHINLYF
;
A
#
# COMPACT_ATOMS: atom_id res chain seq x y z
N MET A 1 6.66 37.72 16.73
CA MET A 1 6.47 36.34 17.22
C MET A 1 6.74 35.46 16.01
N ASN A 2 7.98 35.01 15.85
CA ASN A 2 8.36 34.20 14.70
C ASN A 2 7.88 32.78 14.98
N GLU A 3 6.86 32.33 14.26
CA GLU A 3 6.51 30.92 14.19
C GLU A 3 7.71 30.18 13.61
N GLN A 4 8.40 29.45 14.47
CA GLN A 4 9.50 28.58 14.08
C GLN A 4 8.88 27.43 13.28
N ILE A 5 9.01 27.48 11.96
CA ILE A 5 8.68 26.37 11.08
C ILE A 5 9.60 25.21 11.47
N SER A 6 9.03 24.18 12.08
CA SER A 6 9.72 22.94 12.41
C SER A 6 10.16 22.27 11.12
N LEU A 7 11.47 22.18 10.89
CA LEU A 7 12.10 21.48 9.75
C LEU A 7 11.80 19.96 9.73
N PHE A 8 11.15 19.42 10.77
CA PHE A 8 10.78 18.01 10.90
C PHE A 8 9.30 17.72 10.61
N ASP A 9 8.48 18.75 10.39
CA ASP A 9 7.06 18.55 10.05
C ASP A 9 6.81 18.34 8.55
N SER A 10 7.84 18.50 7.69
CA SER A 10 7.69 18.39 6.24
C SER A 10 7.51 16.96 5.72
N ASP A 11 7.81 15.93 6.53
CA ASP A 11 7.66 14.53 6.09
C ASP A 11 6.19 14.08 6.05
N ASN A 12 5.29 14.74 6.78
CA ASN A 12 3.86 14.39 6.75
C ASN A 12 3.18 14.76 5.42
N ASP A 13 3.70 15.77 4.72
CA ASP A 13 3.18 16.18 3.40
C ASP A 13 3.75 15.33 2.26
N LYS A 14 4.76 14.51 2.53
CA LYS A 14 5.36 13.65 1.51
C LYS A 14 4.39 12.54 1.12
N ARG A 15 4.05 12.51 -0.17
CA ARG A 15 3.20 11.49 -0.75
C ARG A 15 4.05 10.47 -1.49
N TYR A 16 3.69 9.20 -1.35
CA TYR A 16 4.38 8.09 -2.00
C TYR A 16 3.41 7.35 -2.93
N GLN A 17 3.89 7.01 -4.12
CA GLN A 17 3.14 6.27 -5.11
C GLN A 17 3.16 4.77 -4.79
N PHE A 18 1.98 4.20 -4.54
CA PHE A 18 1.79 2.77 -4.35
C PHE A 18 0.99 2.17 -5.50
N TYR A 19 1.14 0.84 -5.66
CA TYR A 19 0.45 0.07 -6.68
C TYR A 19 -0.32 -1.08 -6.02
N GLY A 20 -1.44 -1.43 -6.64
CA GLY A 20 -2.29 -2.51 -6.18
C GLY A 20 -3.16 -3.04 -7.30
N HIS A 21 -4.06 -3.95 -6.95
CA HIS A 21 -5.05 -4.49 -7.87
C HIS A 21 -6.42 -4.64 -7.20
N TYR A 22 -7.45 -4.61 -8.03
CA TYR A 22 -8.81 -4.89 -7.58
C TYR A 22 -8.98 -6.39 -7.36
N CYS A 23 -9.83 -6.76 -6.39
CA CYS A 23 -10.12 -8.15 -6.09
C CYS A 23 -11.58 -8.50 -6.39
N ASN A 24 -11.82 -9.78 -6.67
CA ASN A 24 -13.15 -10.37 -6.71
C ASN A 24 -13.70 -10.58 -5.30
N ASP A 25 -14.91 -11.14 -5.20
CA ASP A 25 -15.57 -11.33 -3.90
C ASP A 25 -14.87 -12.32 -2.97
N ASP A 26 -14.17 -13.30 -3.55
CA ASP A 26 -13.35 -14.28 -2.86
C ASP A 26 -11.92 -13.78 -2.54
N TRP A 27 -11.64 -12.50 -2.81
CA TRP A 27 -10.31 -11.87 -2.69
C TRP A 27 -9.24 -12.37 -3.67
N SER A 28 -9.63 -13.07 -4.74
CA SER A 28 -8.74 -13.34 -5.88
C SER A 28 -8.52 -12.09 -6.71
N THR A 29 -7.41 -12.04 -7.47
CA THR A 29 -7.10 -10.92 -8.36
C THR A 29 -8.16 -10.79 -9.44
N LYS A 30 -8.71 -9.58 -9.59
CA LYS A 30 -9.68 -9.27 -10.63
C LYS A 30 -8.96 -9.07 -11.95
N THR A 31 -9.40 -9.78 -12.98
CA THR A 31 -8.89 -9.67 -14.35
C THR A 31 -10.00 -9.25 -15.31
N ALA A 32 -9.61 -8.78 -16.50
CA ALA A 32 -10.51 -8.39 -17.58
C ALA A 32 -10.01 -8.92 -18.93
N MET A 33 -10.92 -9.01 -19.90
CA MET A 33 -10.58 -9.22 -21.30
C MET A 33 -10.42 -7.86 -21.98
N VAL A 34 -9.25 -7.59 -22.57
CA VAL A 34 -8.95 -6.33 -23.26
C VAL A 34 -8.45 -6.66 -24.66
N ASN A 35 -9.16 -6.19 -25.69
CA ASN A 35 -8.81 -6.42 -27.10
C ASN A 35 -8.57 -7.91 -27.44
N GLY A 36 -9.39 -8.80 -26.87
CA GLY A 36 -9.28 -10.25 -27.08
C GLY A 36 -8.22 -10.97 -26.21
N VAL A 37 -7.43 -10.23 -25.43
CA VAL A 37 -6.49 -10.81 -24.45
C VAL A 37 -7.20 -11.01 -23.12
N SER A 38 -7.27 -12.24 -22.63
CA SER A 38 -7.83 -12.58 -21.32
C SER A 38 -6.83 -12.33 -20.18
N ASP A 39 -7.32 -12.41 -18.95
CA ASP A 39 -6.49 -12.43 -17.73
C ASP A 39 -5.64 -11.18 -17.48
N ILE A 40 -6.03 -10.04 -18.06
CA ILE A 40 -5.38 -8.76 -17.80
C ILE A 40 -5.75 -8.28 -16.40
N VAL A 41 -4.76 -8.20 -15.51
CA VAL A 41 -4.95 -7.73 -14.13
C VAL A 41 -5.47 -6.30 -14.11
N MET A 42 -6.59 -6.09 -13.41
CA MET A 42 -7.11 -4.75 -13.17
C MET A 42 -6.33 -4.10 -12.02
N SER A 43 -5.28 -3.36 -12.37
CA SER A 43 -4.42 -2.65 -11.41
C SER A 43 -4.93 -1.24 -11.11
N PHE A 44 -4.43 -0.67 -10.02
CA PHE A 44 -4.56 0.75 -9.70
C PHE A 44 -3.26 1.28 -9.12
N SER A 45 -3.09 2.59 -9.20
CA SER A 45 -2.06 3.33 -8.48
C SER A 45 -2.73 4.31 -7.52
N ILE A 46 -2.11 4.57 -6.38
CA ILE A 46 -2.59 5.54 -5.40
C ILE A 46 -1.40 6.24 -4.73
N GLU A 47 -1.45 7.56 -4.65
CA GLU A 47 -0.53 8.32 -3.82
C GLU A 47 -1.08 8.43 -2.41
N LEU A 48 -0.26 8.16 -1.40
CA LEU A 48 -0.66 8.18 0.01
C LEU A 48 0.40 8.92 0.82
N SER A 49 -0.04 9.70 1.81
CA SER A 49 0.85 10.07 2.91
C SER A 49 1.09 8.87 3.83
N LYS A 50 2.10 8.98 4.69
CA LYS A 50 2.42 7.97 5.72
C LYS A 50 1.20 7.64 6.59
N ASP A 51 0.42 8.63 7.00
CA ASP A 51 -0.75 8.43 7.85
C ASP A 51 -1.93 7.81 7.11
N GLU A 52 -2.15 8.17 5.84
CA GLU A 52 -3.15 7.51 5.00
C GLU A 52 -2.81 6.03 4.80
N LEU A 53 -1.54 5.71 4.58
CA LEU A 53 -1.06 4.33 4.45
C LEU A 53 -1.25 3.54 5.75
N LYS A 54 -0.85 4.12 6.89
CA LYS A 54 -1.09 3.50 8.21
C LYS A 54 -2.57 3.27 8.47
N LYS A 55 -3.44 4.21 8.08
CA LYS A 55 -4.89 4.05 8.21
C LYS A 55 -5.39 2.85 7.40
N ILE A 56 -4.95 2.70 6.14
CA ILE A 56 -5.28 1.52 5.32
C ILE A 56 -4.79 0.23 5.99
N CYS A 57 -3.59 0.22 6.58
CA CYS A 57 -3.08 -0.94 7.31
C CYS A 57 -3.91 -1.25 8.58
N ARG A 58 -4.37 -0.24 9.31
CA ARG A 58 -5.23 -0.44 10.50
C ARG A 58 -6.59 -1.02 10.13
N ASP A 59 -7.17 -0.53 9.03
CA ASP A 59 -8.48 -0.94 8.53
C ASP A 59 -8.40 -2.19 7.62
N ALA A 60 -7.22 -2.81 7.52
CA ALA A 60 -6.98 -3.94 6.64
C ALA A 60 -7.73 -5.19 7.12
N ILE A 61 -8.30 -5.92 6.16
CA ILE A 61 -8.88 -7.24 6.37
C ILE A 61 -7.79 -8.28 6.62
N LYS A 62 -6.68 -8.16 5.89
CA LYS A 62 -5.53 -9.05 6.03
C LYS A 62 -4.25 -8.35 5.60
N ILE A 63 -3.19 -8.56 6.37
CA ILE A 63 -1.84 -8.16 5.99
C ILE A 63 -0.98 -9.43 5.92
N VAL A 64 -0.34 -9.65 4.78
CA VAL A 64 0.54 -10.80 4.55
C VAL A 64 1.92 -10.28 4.19
N ARG A 65 2.93 -10.67 4.97
CA ARG A 65 4.34 -10.42 4.63
C ARG A 65 4.81 -11.49 3.65
N PHE A 66 5.49 -11.07 2.59
CA PHE A 66 6.20 -11.94 1.66
C PHE A 66 7.66 -11.47 1.51
N LYS A 67 8.43 -12.13 0.65
CA LYS A 67 9.89 -11.93 0.50
C LYS A 67 10.28 -10.48 0.17
N TYR A 68 9.40 -9.76 -0.50
CA TYR A 68 9.66 -8.45 -1.12
C TYR A 68 8.84 -7.31 -0.51
N GLY A 69 8.08 -7.54 0.56
CA GLY A 69 7.11 -6.55 1.04
C GLY A 69 5.91 -7.10 1.82
N TYR A 70 4.85 -6.29 1.83
CA TYR A 70 3.55 -6.60 2.41
C TYR A 70 2.42 -6.51 1.39
N SER A 71 1.48 -7.43 1.49
CA SER A 71 0.21 -7.46 0.76
C SER A 71 -0.86 -7.08 1.75
N ILE A 72 -1.60 -6.02 1.43
CA ILE A 72 -2.62 -5.46 2.30
C ILE A 72 -3.95 -5.57 1.58
N LYS A 73 -4.82 -6.45 2.08
CA LYS A 73 -6.20 -6.60 1.59
C LYS A 73 -7.10 -5.67 2.38
N PHE A 74 -7.80 -4.78 1.69
CA PHE A 74 -8.67 -3.78 2.30
C PHE A 74 -9.92 -3.54 1.45
N PHE A 75 -10.94 -2.96 2.08
CA PHE A 75 -12.20 -2.64 1.43
C PHE A 75 -12.42 -1.13 1.47
N LYS A 76 -12.65 -0.51 0.30
CA LYS A 76 -12.87 0.95 0.20
C LYS A 76 -13.87 1.24 -0.91
N ASN A 77 -14.87 2.07 -0.61
CA ASN A 77 -15.93 2.48 -1.53
C ASN A 77 -16.65 1.27 -2.19
N ASN A 78 -16.97 0.27 -1.38
CA ASN A 78 -17.56 -1.00 -1.83
C ASN A 78 -16.72 -1.84 -2.80
N VAL A 79 -15.40 -1.58 -2.87
CA VAL A 79 -14.48 -2.32 -3.73
C VAL A 79 -13.40 -3.01 -2.89
N LYS A 80 -13.21 -4.31 -3.12
CA LYS A 80 -12.11 -5.10 -2.54
C LYS A 80 -10.82 -4.82 -3.30
N LYS A 81 -9.75 -4.53 -2.57
CA LYS A 81 -8.46 -4.13 -3.13
C LYS A 81 -7.32 -4.80 -2.39
N GLU A 82 -6.22 -5.01 -3.10
CA GLU A 82 -4.95 -5.43 -2.54
C GLU A 82 -3.88 -4.39 -2.89
N LEU A 83 -3.24 -3.81 -1.87
CA LEU A 83 -2.12 -2.88 -2.00
C LEU A 83 -0.80 -3.61 -1.72
N PHE A 84 0.24 -3.30 -2.49
CA PHE A 84 1.56 -3.85 -2.30
C PHE A 84 2.52 -2.77 -1.77
N ILE A 85 3.06 -2.98 -0.56
CA ILE A 85 4.16 -2.17 -0.02
C ILE A 85 5.45 -2.93 -0.25
N ARG A 86 6.31 -2.40 -1.13
CA ARG A 86 7.59 -3.02 -1.48
C ARG A 86 8.70 -2.60 -0.52
N PHE A 87 9.63 -3.51 -0.24
CA PHE A 87 10.90 -3.15 0.41
C PHE A 87 11.83 -2.41 -0.56
N ASP A 88 12.32 -1.24 -0.17
CA ASP A 88 13.11 -0.36 -1.03
C ASP A 88 14.41 -0.99 -1.53
N ASN A 89 15.09 -1.81 -0.73
CA ASN A 89 16.23 -2.61 -1.17
C ASN A 89 16.43 -3.80 -0.24
N TYR A 90 16.67 -4.96 -0.84
CA TYR A 90 16.91 -6.28 -0.23
C TYR A 90 15.70 -7.05 0.30
N THR A 91 15.71 -8.34 -0.02
CA THR A 91 14.88 -9.36 0.61
C THR A 91 15.31 -9.45 2.07
N THR A 92 14.71 -8.64 2.93
CA THR A 92 15.12 -8.60 4.33
C THR A 92 14.57 -9.82 5.07
N SER A 93 15.46 -10.52 5.79
CA SER A 93 15.07 -11.56 6.74
C SER A 93 14.55 -10.97 8.06
N LYS A 94 14.76 -9.67 8.29
CA LYS A 94 14.22 -8.96 9.46
C LYS A 94 12.69 -8.94 9.37
N LYS A 95 12.05 -9.52 10.37
CA LYS A 95 10.60 -9.61 10.50
C LYS A 95 10.05 -8.38 11.21
N ASN A 96 10.34 -7.20 10.68
CA ASN A 96 9.66 -5.99 11.15
C ASN A 96 8.16 -6.15 10.86
N ASP A 97 7.31 -5.53 11.66
CA ASP A 97 5.91 -5.41 11.29
C ASP A 97 5.72 -4.33 10.21
N VAL A 98 4.51 -4.26 9.65
CA VAL A 98 4.19 -3.32 8.57
C VAL A 98 4.27 -1.86 9.03
N PHE A 99 3.90 -1.56 10.28
CA PHE A 99 3.91 -0.20 10.82
C PHE A 99 5.32 0.27 11.14
N GLU A 100 6.17 -0.60 11.69
CA GLU A 100 7.61 -0.37 11.84
C GLU A 100 8.25 -0.06 10.48
N HIS A 101 7.95 -0.87 9.46
CA HIS A 101 8.44 -0.63 8.12
C HIS A 101 7.96 0.72 7.57
N ILE A 102 6.66 1.02 7.72
CA ILE A 102 6.13 2.31 7.30
C ILE A 102 6.84 3.45 8.02
N ASN A 103 7.11 3.33 9.31
CA ASN A 103 7.77 4.37 10.08
C ASN A 103 9.20 4.66 9.64
N LEU A 104 9.93 3.63 9.21
CA LEU A 104 11.34 3.72 8.85
C LEU A 104 11.57 4.25 7.42
N TYR A 105 10.65 3.96 6.48
CA TYR A 105 10.90 4.15 5.05
C TYR A 105 9.95 5.14 4.37
N PHE A 106 8.84 5.49 5.00
CA PHE A 106 7.83 6.40 4.47
C PHE A 106 7.57 7.52 5.47
#